data_AF-A0A0G0XM90-F1
#
_entry.id   AF-A0A0G0XM90-F1
#
_cell.length_a   1.000
_cell.length_b   1.000
_cell.length_c   1.000
_cell.angle_alpha   90.00
_cell.angle_beta   90.00
_cell.angle_gamma   90.00
#
_symmetry.space_group_name_H-M   'P 1'
#
loop_
_entity.id
_entity.type
_entity.pdbx_description
1 polymer ?
#
loop_
_entity_poly.entity_id
_entity_poly.type
_entity_poly.pdbx_seq_one_letter_code
_entity_poly.pdbx_strand_id
1 'polypeptide(L)'
;MDNQNTAKRYRIELSSVKDLLFHFLLIWTAILLALSWIDFIKPAFELPETMITSYLILLGVYVVHKETSRWIGTKLNIRPGELMVYIWWISLLAMSLIGSFANLEVSPQIRFLSYEVLVAFLLSEISKSINAYRREKTVKK
;
A
#
# COMPACT_ATOMS: atom_id res chain seq x y z
N MET A 1 -18.53 13.66 -31.20
CA MET A 1 -19.41 13.18 -30.09
C MET A 1 -18.93 11.85 -29.50
N ASP A 2 -18.02 11.12 -30.17
CA ASP A 2 -17.53 9.79 -29.77
C ASP A 2 -16.45 9.81 -28.66
N ASN A 3 -15.47 10.72 -28.76
CA ASN A 3 -14.33 10.78 -27.82
C ASN A 3 -14.70 11.02 -26.35
N GLN A 4 -15.78 11.75 -26.06
CA GLN A 4 -16.17 12.03 -24.66
C GLN A 4 -16.81 10.82 -23.98
N ASN A 5 -17.56 10.00 -24.74
CA ASN A 5 -18.16 8.78 -24.22
C ASN A 5 -17.10 7.72 -23.93
N THR A 6 -16.11 7.58 -24.81
CA THR A 6 -14.96 6.70 -24.64
C THR A 6 -14.14 7.11 -23.41
N ALA A 7 -13.80 8.39 -23.28
CA ALA A 7 -13.07 8.90 -22.11
C ALA A 7 -13.84 8.72 -20.78
N LYS A 8 -15.18 8.82 -20.81
CA LYS A 8 -16.03 8.59 -19.63
C LYS A 8 -16.06 7.12 -19.23
N ARG A 9 -16.19 6.20 -20.21
CA ARG A 9 -16.18 4.74 -19.96
C ARG A 9 -14.83 4.30 -19.38
N TYR A 10 -13.71 4.74 -19.97
CA TYR A 10 -12.38 4.44 -19.45
C TYR A 10 -12.20 4.91 -17.99
N ARG A 11 -12.71 6.09 -17.62
CA ARG A 11 -12.63 6.57 -16.23
C ARG A 11 -13.38 5.67 -15.24
N ILE A 12 -14.54 5.15 -15.64
CA ILE A 12 -15.35 4.25 -14.81
C ILE A 12 -14.61 2.92 -14.63
N GLU A 13 -14.13 2.31 -15.71
CA GLU A 13 -13.37 1.07 -15.68
C GLU A 13 -12.10 1.19 -14.83
N LEU A 14 -11.33 2.27 -15.02
CA LEU A 14 -10.12 2.56 -14.24
C LEU A 14 -10.43 2.69 -12.74
N SER A 15 -11.56 3.31 -12.39
CA SER A 15 -12.00 3.43 -11.00
C SER A 15 -12.41 2.09 -10.38
N SER A 16 -13.10 1.25 -11.15
CA SER A 16 -13.51 -0.08 -10.71
C SER A 16 -12.30 -0.99 -10.46
N VAL A 17 -11.33 -1.01 -11.38
CA VAL A 17 -10.10 -1.81 -11.23
C VAL A 17 -9.32 -1.36 -10.00
N LYS A 18 -9.14 -0.05 -9.80
CA LYS A 18 -8.46 0.50 -8.63
C LYS A 18 -9.16 0.13 -7.33
N ASP A 19 -10.50 0.19 -7.28
CA ASP A 19 -11.25 -0.20 -6.08
C ASP A 19 -11.14 -1.70 -5.81
N LEU A 20 -11.21 -2.56 -6.84
CA LEU A 20 -11.04 -4.00 -6.69
C LEU A 20 -9.63 -4.36 -6.17
N LEU A 21 -8.59 -3.76 -6.75
CA LEU A 21 -7.20 -3.91 -6.27
C LEU A 21 -7.06 -3.49 -4.80
N PHE A 22 -7.69 -2.40 -4.40
CA PHE A 22 -7.64 -1.94 -3.01
C PHE A 22 -8.28 -2.94 -2.03
N HIS A 23 -9.46 -3.47 -2.33
CA HIS A 23 -10.11 -4.46 -1.45
C HIS A 23 -9.29 -5.75 -1.39
N PHE A 24 -8.75 -6.17 -2.53
CA PHE A 24 -7.88 -7.34 -2.60
C PHE A 24 -6.63 -7.16 -1.72
N LEU A 25 -5.97 -6.00 -1.82
CA LEU A 25 -4.84 -5.67 -0.95
C LEU A 25 -5.24 -5.62 0.52
N LEU A 26 -6.43 -5.11 0.86
CA LEU A 26 -6.89 -5.07 2.26
C LEU A 26 -7.06 -6.49 2.83
N ILE A 27 -7.69 -7.38 2.08
CA ILE A 27 -7.84 -8.80 2.47
C ILE A 27 -6.46 -9.44 2.60
N TRP A 28 -5.58 -9.21 1.62
CA TRP A 28 -4.22 -9.76 1.66
C TRP A 28 -3.41 -9.24 2.84
N THR A 29 -3.52 -7.94 3.16
CA THR A 29 -2.93 -7.34 4.35
C THR A 29 -3.43 -8.04 5.61
N ALA A 30 -4.74 -8.28 5.74
CA ALA A 30 -5.29 -8.97 6.91
C ALA A 30 -4.73 -10.40 7.05
N ILE A 31 -4.64 -11.15 5.94
CA ILE A 31 -4.07 -12.50 5.92
C ILE A 31 -2.59 -12.47 6.32
N LEU A 32 -1.78 -11.61 5.68
CA LEU A 32 -0.37 -11.51 5.99
C LEU A 32 -0.13 -11.05 7.43
N LEU A 33 -0.93 -10.12 7.94
CA LEU A 33 -0.82 -9.67 9.32
C LEU A 33 -1.04 -10.83 10.29
N ALA A 34 -2.09 -11.64 10.06
CA ALA A 34 -2.36 -12.82 10.88
C ALA A 34 -1.21 -13.83 10.80
N LEU A 35 -0.67 -14.10 9.61
CA LEU A 35 0.45 -15.00 9.43
C LEU A 35 1.75 -14.46 10.07
N SER A 36 1.99 -13.15 10.01
CA SER A 36 3.12 -12.50 10.69
C SER A 36 3.02 -12.62 12.22
N TRP A 37 1.81 -12.54 12.78
CA TRP A 37 1.61 -12.81 14.21
C TRP A 37 1.84 -14.29 14.56
N ILE A 38 1.48 -15.21 13.68
CA ILE A 38 1.75 -16.64 13.87
C ILE A 38 3.26 -16.91 13.83
N ASP A 39 3.97 -16.37 12.83
CA ASP A 39 5.43 -16.42 12.69
C ASP A 39 6.16 -15.89 13.93
N PHE A 40 5.69 -14.76 14.47
CA PHE A 40 6.23 -14.18 15.69
C PHE A 40 6.04 -15.05 16.94
N ILE A 41 4.87 -15.70 17.10
CA ILE A 41 4.54 -16.49 18.30
C ILE A 41 5.06 -17.93 18.20
N LYS A 42 5.18 -18.47 16.98
CA LYS A 42 5.59 -19.86 16.71
C LYS A 42 6.90 -19.88 15.92
N PRO A 43 8.05 -20.04 16.59
CA PRO A 43 9.36 -20.06 15.92
C PRO A 43 9.55 -21.15 14.85
N ALA A 44 8.73 -22.21 14.88
CA ALA A 44 8.76 -23.28 13.89
C ALA A 44 7.97 -22.96 12.60
N PHE A 45 7.17 -21.90 12.61
CA PHE A 45 6.48 -21.41 11.42
C PHE A 45 7.33 -20.30 10.81
N GLU A 46 7.58 -20.40 9.51
CA GLU A 46 8.25 -19.35 8.74
C GLU A 46 7.28 -18.80 7.70
N LEU A 47 7.09 -17.47 7.68
CA LEU A 47 6.27 -16.81 6.67
C LEU A 47 6.89 -17.00 5.27
N PRO A 48 6.17 -17.63 4.31
CA PRO A 48 6.73 -17.89 2.99
C PRO A 48 7.07 -16.60 2.24
N GLU A 49 8.29 -16.50 1.73
CA GLU A 49 8.76 -15.33 0.97
C GLU A 49 7.87 -15.03 -0.23
N THR A 50 7.38 -16.06 -0.92
CA THR A 50 6.47 -15.93 -2.06
C THR A 50 5.17 -15.17 -1.72
N MET A 51 4.65 -15.31 -0.49
CA MET A 51 3.47 -14.58 -0.02
C MET A 51 3.76 -13.10 0.20
N ILE A 52 4.98 -12.78 0.64
CA ILE A 52 5.47 -11.42 0.86
C ILE A 52 5.73 -10.74 -0.48
N THR A 53 6.51 -11.39 -1.36
CA THR A 53 6.88 -10.83 -2.67
C THR A 53 5.64 -10.59 -3.55
N SER A 54 4.70 -11.54 -3.58
CA SER A 54 3.46 -11.37 -4.36
C SER A 54 2.61 -10.20 -3.85
N TYR A 55 2.52 -10.03 -2.52
CA TYR A 55 1.87 -8.87 -1.92
C TYR A 55 2.55 -7.55 -2.30
N LEU A 56 3.88 -7.49 -2.21
CA LEU A 56 4.64 -6.28 -2.54
C LEU A 56 4.51 -5.90 -4.02
N ILE A 57 4.51 -6.89 -4.92
CA ILE A 57 4.26 -6.66 -6.35
C ILE A 57 2.87 -6.05 -6.55
N LEU A 58 1.83 -6.63 -5.92
CA LEU A 58 0.46 -6.10 -6.01
C LEU A 58 0.33 -4.69 -5.42
N LEU A 59 0.99 -4.44 -4.29
CA LEU A 59 1.05 -3.12 -3.65
C LEU A 59 1.71 -2.12 -4.59
N GLY A 60 2.83 -2.50 -5.21
CA GLY A 60 3.53 -1.70 -6.21
C GLY A 60 2.64 -1.37 -7.41
N VAL A 61 1.96 -2.36 -7.98
CA VAL A 61 1.00 -2.17 -9.09
C VAL A 61 -0.11 -1.19 -8.70
N TYR A 62 -0.69 -1.35 -7.52
CA TYR A 62 -1.72 -0.44 -7.01
C TYR A 62 -1.20 0.99 -6.84
N VAL A 63 -0.01 1.16 -6.25
CA VAL A 63 0.62 2.46 -6.07
C VAL A 63 0.88 3.10 -7.42
N VAL A 64 1.53 2.41 -8.37
CA VAL A 64 1.80 2.92 -9.72
C VAL A 64 0.51 3.35 -10.41
N HIS A 65 -0.52 2.49 -10.42
CA HIS A 65 -1.81 2.79 -11.04
C HIS A 65 -2.49 4.05 -10.44
N LYS A 66 -2.45 4.16 -9.11
CA LYS A 66 -2.96 5.31 -8.35
C LYS A 66 -2.17 6.58 -8.63
N GLU A 67 -0.83 6.49 -8.69
CA GLU A 67 0.05 7.62 -8.99
C GLU A 67 -0.17 8.10 -10.42
N THR A 68 -0.09 7.23 -11.43
CA THR A 68 -0.31 7.57 -12.84
C THR A 68 -1.64 8.29 -13.05
N SER A 69 -2.71 7.78 -12.43
CA SER A 69 -4.03 8.42 -12.47
C SER A 69 -4.00 9.86 -11.91
N ARG A 70 -3.30 10.09 -10.80
CA ARG A 70 -3.16 11.42 -10.18
C ARG A 70 -2.46 12.41 -11.10
N TRP A 71 -1.40 11.97 -11.77
CA TRP A 71 -0.61 12.80 -12.68
C TRP A 71 -1.36 13.13 -13.98
N ILE A 72 -2.22 12.23 -14.46
CA ILE A 72 -3.08 12.44 -15.65
C ILE A 72 -4.32 13.30 -15.31
N GLY A 73 -4.56 13.58 -14.02
CA GLY A 73 -5.67 14.44 -13.59
C GLY A 73 -7.03 13.75 -13.61
N THR A 74 -7.07 12.42 -13.58
CA THR A 74 -8.31 11.70 -13.29
C THR A 74 -8.64 11.85 -11.80
N LYS A 75 -9.74 12.54 -11.49
CA LYS A 75 -10.28 12.61 -10.12
C LYS A 75 -10.83 11.22 -9.74
N LEU A 76 -9.96 10.32 -9.30
CA LEU A 76 -10.39 9.11 -8.62
C LEU A 76 -10.65 9.41 -7.14
N ASN A 77 -11.64 8.73 -6.57
CA ASN A 77 -11.85 8.73 -5.12
C ASN A 77 -10.62 8.05 -4.49
N ILE A 78 -9.65 8.83 -4.02
CA ILE A 78 -8.39 8.32 -3.47
C ILE A 78 -8.69 7.86 -2.04
N ARG A 79 -8.67 6.54 -1.81
CA ARG A 79 -8.75 6.00 -0.46
C ARG A 79 -7.42 6.23 0.28
N PRO A 80 -7.45 6.60 1.57
CA PRO A 80 -6.23 6.82 2.35
C PRO A 80 -5.51 5.48 2.54
N GLY A 81 -4.28 5.39 2.02
CA GLY A 81 -3.40 4.24 2.25
C GLY A 81 -2.72 4.26 3.62
N GLU A 82 -2.89 5.37 4.37
CA GLU A 82 -2.33 5.59 5.70
C GLU A 82 -2.74 4.49 6.69
N LEU A 83 -3.97 4.00 6.59
CA LEU A 83 -4.48 2.94 7.46
C LEU A 83 -3.66 1.64 7.34
N MET A 84 -3.26 1.25 6.12
CA MET A 84 -2.40 0.07 5.94
C MET A 84 -1.04 0.26 6.59
N VAL A 85 -0.46 1.45 6.45
CA VAL A 85 0.85 1.78 7.05
C VAL A 85 0.76 1.72 8.57
N TYR A 86 -0.27 2.33 9.16
CA TYR A 86 -0.47 2.31 10.60
C TYR A 86 -0.66 0.90 11.13
N ILE A 87 -1.44 0.05 10.45
CA ILE A 87 -1.63 -1.34 10.87
C ILE A 87 -0.30 -2.10 10.88
N TRP A 88 0.53 -1.97 9.85
CA TRP A 88 1.84 -2.62 9.79
C TRP A 88 2.78 -2.10 10.88
N TRP A 89 2.87 -0.78 11.07
CA TRP A 89 3.77 -0.17 12.04
C TRP A 89 3.36 -0.39 13.49
N ILE A 90 2.06 -0.32 13.79
CA ILE A 90 1.55 -0.64 15.13
C ILE A 90 1.80 -2.12 15.43
N SER A 91 1.60 -3.01 14.46
CA SER A 91 1.86 -4.44 14.67
C SER A 91 3.35 -4.72 14.86
N LEU A 92 4.23 -4.13 14.05
CA LEU A 92 5.67 -4.26 14.21
C LEU A 92 6.13 -3.73 15.59
N LEU A 93 5.61 -2.57 16.02
CA LEU A 93 5.89 -2.01 17.34
C LEU A 93 5.41 -2.95 18.46
N ALA A 94 4.18 -3.48 18.34
CA ALA A 94 3.63 -4.40 19.32
C ALA A 94 4.47 -5.68 19.42
N MET A 95 4.83 -6.31 18.28
CA MET A 95 5.72 -7.47 18.25
C MET A 95 7.09 -7.16 18.84
N SER A 96 7.66 -5.99 18.54
CA SER A 96 8.98 -5.60 19.09
C SER A 96 8.94 -5.40 20.61
N LEU A 97 7.88 -4.78 21.12
CA LEU A 97 7.69 -4.58 22.57
C LEU A 97 7.46 -5.92 23.26
N ILE A 98 6.53 -6.75 22.76
CA ILE A 98 6.27 -8.08 23.32
C ILE A 98 7.53 -8.94 23.26
N GLY A 99 8.26 -8.90 22.15
CA GLY A 99 9.49 -9.67 21.94
C GLY A 99 10.58 -9.29 22.93
N SER A 100 10.68 -8.00 23.26
CA SER A 100 11.61 -7.51 24.29
C SER A 100 11.32 -8.07 25.68
N PHE A 101 10.05 -8.29 26.03
CA PHE A 101 9.65 -8.86 27.32
C PHE A 101 9.62 -10.40 27.33
N ALA A 102 9.31 -11.02 26.19
CA ALA A 102 9.12 -12.46 26.05
C ALA A 102 10.35 -13.21 25.51
N ASN A 103 11.46 -12.51 25.23
CA ASN A 103 12.63 -13.04 24.52
C ASN A 103 12.27 -13.67 23.16
N LEU A 104 11.36 -13.04 22.43
CA LEU A 104 10.99 -13.42 21.07
C LEU A 104 11.60 -12.41 20.09
N GLU A 105 12.10 -12.89 18.97
CA GLU A 105 12.64 -12.03 17.91
C GLU A 105 11.64 -11.88 16.78
N VAL A 106 11.49 -10.64 16.29
CA VAL A 106 10.70 -10.38 15.08
C VAL A 106 11.52 -10.81 13.87
N SER A 107 10.95 -11.70 13.06
CA SER A 107 11.61 -12.22 11.87
C SER A 107 12.05 -11.09 10.92
N PRO A 108 13.20 -11.21 10.25
CA PRO A 108 13.64 -10.24 9.25
C PRO A 108 12.58 -9.96 8.18
N GLN A 109 11.84 -10.99 7.78
CA GLN A 109 10.80 -10.94 6.77
C GLN A 109 9.68 -9.96 7.14
N ILE A 110 9.18 -10.01 8.38
CA ILE A 110 8.15 -9.09 8.87
C ILE A 110 8.68 -7.65 8.96
N ARG A 111 9.93 -7.49 9.41
CA ARG A 111 10.60 -6.18 9.50
C ARG A 111 10.71 -5.53 8.13
N PHE A 112 11.26 -6.25 7.15
CA PHE A 112 11.44 -5.74 5.79
C PHE A 112 10.11 -5.40 5.12
N LEU A 113 9.12 -6.29 5.22
CA LEU A 113 7.77 -6.03 4.70
C LEU A 113 7.18 -4.72 5.25
N SER A 114 7.29 -4.51 6.57
CA SER A 114 6.79 -3.29 7.23
C SER A 114 7.54 -2.02 6.76
N TYR A 115 8.85 -2.13 6.51
CA TYR A 115 9.66 -1.03 5.99
C TYR A 115 9.31 -0.71 4.53
N GLU A 116 9.12 -1.72 3.68
CA GLU A 116 8.75 -1.52 2.28
C GLU A 116 7.35 -0.90 2.14
N VAL A 117 6.41 -1.27 3.01
CA VAL A 117 5.10 -0.60 3.08
C VAL A 117 5.25 0.89 3.44
N LEU A 118 6.14 1.24 4.39
CA LEU A 118 6.42 2.64 4.70
C LEU A 118 7.04 3.37 3.51
N VAL A 119 8.02 2.76 2.86
CA VAL A 119 8.69 3.33 1.68
C VAL A 119 7.67 3.61 0.58
N ALA A 120 6.80 2.65 0.28
CA ALA A 120 5.73 2.83 -0.72
C ALA A 120 4.81 4.01 -0.37
N PHE A 121 4.48 4.17 0.93
CA PHE A 121 3.69 5.31 1.39
C PHE A 121 4.43 6.64 1.26
N LEU A 122 5.68 6.73 1.72
CA LEU A 122 6.49 7.94 1.63
C LEU A 122 6.70 8.38 0.18
N LEU A 123 6.95 7.43 -0.73
CA LEU A 123 7.03 7.71 -2.16
C LEU A 123 5.71 8.28 -2.70
N SER A 124 4.56 7.77 -2.23
CA SER A 124 3.24 8.33 -2.58
C SER A 124 3.08 9.76 -2.06
N GLU A 125 3.47 10.05 -0.81
CA GLU A 125 3.40 11.41 -0.24
C GLU A 125 4.31 12.41 -0.95
N ILE A 126 5.55 12.02 -1.27
CA ILE A 126 6.47 12.84 -2.05
C ILE A 126 5.85 13.16 -3.42
N SER A 127 5.30 12.14 -4.09
CA SER A 127 4.63 12.31 -5.38
C SER A 127 3.44 13.28 -5.30
N LYS A 128 2.61 13.20 -4.24
CA LYS A 128 1.52 14.17 -3.99
C LYS A 128 2.06 15.59 -3.85
N SER A 129 3.09 15.77 -3.04
CA SER A 129 3.70 17.08 -2.78
C SER A 129 4.23 17.73 -4.07
N ILE A 130 4.96 16.96 -4.89
CA ILE A 130 5.48 17.45 -6.18
C ILE A 130 4.34 17.84 -7.13
N ASN A 131 3.29 17.01 -7.23
CA ASN A 131 2.16 17.30 -8.11
C ASN A 131 1.37 18.54 -7.65
N ALA A 132 1.21 18.73 -6.33
CA ALA A 132 0.58 19.93 -5.77
C ALA A 132 1.37 21.20 -6.13
N TYR A 133 2.69 21.18 -5.93
CA TYR A 133 3.57 22.29 -6.28
C TYR A 133 3.52 22.66 -7.78
N ARG A 134 3.49 21.65 -8.66
CA ARG A 134 3.38 21.86 -10.12
C ARG A 134 2.05 22.54 -10.49
N ARG A 135 0.93 22.11 -9.89
CA ARG A 135 -0.38 22.69 -10.17
C ARG A 135 -0.45 24.15 -9.72
N GLU A 136 0.11 24.50 -8.57
CA GLU A 136 0.15 25.88 -8.08
C GLU A 136 0.91 26.80 -9.06
N LYS A 137 2.06 26.36 -9.58
CA LYS A 137 2.82 27.12 -10.59
C LYS A 137 2.07 27.30 -11.92
N THR A 138 1.22 26.35 -12.28
CA THR A 138 0.46 26.40 -13.55
C THR A 138 -0.73 27.36 -13.44
N VAL A 139 -1.31 27.54 -12.24
CA VAL A 139 -2.43 28.47 -12.00
C VAL A 139 -1.96 29.92 -11.85
N LYS A 140 -0.70 30.16 -11.47
CA LYS A 140 -0.11 31.50 -11.35
C LYS A 140 0.47 32.07 -12.66
N LYS A 141 0.40 31.31 -13.76
CA LYS A 141 0.82 31.73 -15.12
C LYS A 141 -0.40 32.01 -15.97
#